data_AF-A0A9E0NM74-F1
#
_entry.id   AF-A0A9E0NM74-F1
#
_cell.length_a   1.000
_cell.length_b   1.000
_cell.length_c   1.000
_cell.angle_alpha   90.00
_cell.angle_beta   90.00
_cell.angle_gamma   90.00
#
_symmetry.space_group_name_H-M   'P 1'
#
loop_
_entity.id
_entity.type
_entity.pdbx_description
1 polymer ?
#
loop_
_entity_poly.entity_id
_entity_poly.type
_entity_poly.pdbx_seq_one_letter_code
_entity_poly.pdbx_strand_id
1 'polypeptide(L)'
;FVYGWLRDDFAIILGQYISYYIYIWNLNTKNHWKELPAFIRLVLLLTPVLVIIYLLLTWDINGPRLFRNANIPLGLLIFGSMGQIIFTFRFIYQWFYSRHKGESVFPVTFWVLSLLGSAIIVSYGIYRSDPVLILGQSAGFIAYIRNLFILRKNK
;
A
#
# COMPACT_ATOMS: atom_id res chain seq x y z
N PHE A 1 -0.27 -3.40 -9.88
CA PHE A 1 -1.19 -2.78 -10.85
C PHE A 1 -2.18 -3.80 -11.41
N VAL A 2 -1.70 -4.91 -11.97
CA VAL A 2 -2.54 -5.92 -12.64
C VAL A 2 -3.67 -6.46 -11.77
N TYR A 3 -3.41 -6.78 -10.49
CA TYR A 3 -4.45 -7.32 -9.62
C TYR A 3 -5.61 -6.35 -9.39
N GLY A 4 -5.33 -5.07 -9.10
CA GLY A 4 -6.38 -4.07 -8.94
C GLY A 4 -7.19 -3.83 -10.21
N TRP A 5 -6.55 -3.99 -11.37
CA TRP A 5 -7.23 -3.96 -12.67
C TRP A 5 -8.15 -5.16 -12.87
N LEU A 6 -7.69 -6.37 -12.59
CA LEU A 6 -8.50 -7.60 -12.68
C LEU A 6 -9.71 -7.58 -11.74
N ARG A 7 -9.63 -6.78 -10.68
CA ARG A 7 -10.72 -6.59 -9.75
C ARG A 7 -11.57 -5.36 -10.09
N ASP A 8 -11.22 -4.52 -11.06
CA ASP A 8 -11.95 -3.26 -11.32
C ASP A 8 -12.12 -2.41 -10.05
N ASP A 9 -11.05 -2.25 -9.27
CA ASP A 9 -11.11 -1.54 -7.98
C ASP A 9 -9.95 -0.59 -7.77
N PHE A 10 -10.31 0.69 -7.74
CA PHE A 10 -9.39 1.77 -7.53
C PHE A 10 -8.67 1.72 -6.19
N ALA A 11 -9.32 1.28 -5.09
CA ALA A 11 -8.67 1.22 -3.79
C ALA A 11 -7.47 0.24 -3.81
N ILE A 12 -7.63 -0.91 -4.46
CA ILE A 12 -6.52 -1.87 -4.64
C ILE A 12 -5.44 -1.29 -5.56
N ILE A 13 -5.81 -0.68 -6.69
CA ILE A 13 -4.84 -0.04 -7.60
C ILE A 13 -4.02 1.02 -6.86
N LEU A 14 -4.67 1.86 -6.06
CA LEU A 14 -4.06 2.89 -5.23
C LEU A 14 -3.07 2.25 -4.24
N GLY A 15 -3.49 1.21 -3.51
CA GLY A 15 -2.62 0.50 -2.58
C GLY A 15 -1.37 -0.10 -3.25
N GLN A 16 -1.54 -0.68 -4.43
CA GLN A 16 -0.44 -1.23 -5.21
C GLN A 16 0.49 -0.15 -5.75
N TYR A 17 -0.07 0.97 -6.21
CA TYR A 17 0.69 2.13 -6.65
C TYR A 17 1.58 2.64 -5.54
N ILE A 18 1.01 2.86 -4.36
CA ILE A 18 1.77 3.39 -3.24
C ILE A 18 2.83 2.40 -2.74
N SER A 19 2.47 1.12 -2.60
CA SER A 19 3.40 0.07 -2.18
C SER A 19 4.61 -0.03 -3.11
N TYR A 20 4.38 0.13 -4.41
CA TYR A 20 5.42 0.11 -5.43
C TYR A 20 6.49 1.21 -5.21
N TYR A 21 6.05 2.45 -4.94
CA TYR A 21 6.99 3.54 -4.65
C TYR A 21 7.76 3.34 -3.35
N ILE A 22 7.11 2.76 -2.32
CA ILE A 22 7.78 2.40 -1.07
C ILE A 22 8.90 1.38 -1.33
N TYR A 23 8.68 0.40 -2.22
CA TYR A 23 9.73 -0.57 -2.58
C TYR A 23 10.92 0.09 -3.27
N ILE A 24 10.69 0.98 -4.23
CA ILE A 24 11.77 1.73 -4.89
C ILE A 24 12.53 2.59 -3.88
N TRP A 25 11.81 3.29 -2.99
CA TRP A 25 12.42 4.10 -1.94
C TRP A 25 13.27 3.27 -0.97
N ASN A 26 12.78 2.09 -0.57
CA ASN A 26 13.52 1.16 0.28
C ASN A 26 14.79 0.63 -0.41
N LEU A 27 14.74 0.29 -1.70
CA LEU A 27 15.91 -0.14 -2.47
C LEU A 27 16.96 0.96 -2.56
N ASN A 28 16.52 2.21 -2.73
CA ASN A 28 17.42 3.37 -2.78
C ASN A 28 18.08 3.64 -1.42
N THR A 29 17.31 3.59 -0.33
CA THR A 29 17.82 3.82 1.04
C THR A 29 18.82 2.74 1.47
N LYS A 30 18.67 1.50 1.00
CA LYS A 30 19.59 0.39 1.29
C LYS A 30 20.79 0.31 0.33
N ASN A 31 21.03 1.32 -0.51
CA ASN A 31 22.08 1.36 -1.55
C ASN A 31 22.04 0.25 -2.63
N HIS A 32 21.13 -0.73 -2.55
CA HIS A 32 20.95 -1.77 -3.57
C HIS A 32 20.39 -1.25 -4.91
N TRP A 33 19.84 -0.03 -4.96
CA TRP A 33 19.33 0.55 -6.21
C TRP A 33 20.40 0.61 -7.32
N LYS A 34 21.65 0.92 -6.98
CA LYS A 34 22.74 1.05 -7.96
C LYS A 34 23.29 -0.30 -8.44
N GLU A 35 23.01 -1.38 -7.72
CA GLU A 35 23.37 -2.75 -8.12
C GLU A 35 22.50 -3.25 -9.27
N LEU A 36 21.30 -2.66 -9.45
CA LEU A 36 20.39 -3.03 -10.52
C LEU A 36 20.89 -2.51 -11.89
N PRO A 37 20.90 -3.37 -12.92
CA PRO A 37 21.12 -2.97 -14.30
C PRO A 37 20.28 -1.75 -14.71
N ALA A 38 20.83 -0.86 -15.53
CA ALA A 38 20.16 0.37 -15.95
C ALA A 38 18.80 0.11 -16.61
N PHE A 39 18.69 -0.97 -17.39
CA PHE A 39 17.42 -1.40 -17.99
C PHE A 39 16.35 -1.73 -16.94
N ILE A 40 16.70 -2.47 -15.88
CA ILE A 40 15.75 -2.84 -14.81
C ILE A 40 15.28 -1.58 -14.09
N ARG A 41 16.20 -0.65 -13.77
CA ARG A 41 15.83 0.63 -13.16
C ARG A 41 14.89 1.44 -14.05
N LEU A 42 15.14 1.47 -15.35
CA LEU A 42 14.28 2.16 -16.31
C LEU A 42 12.87 1.53 -16.33
N VAL A 43 12.77 0.21 -16.45
CA VAL A 43 11.48 -0.49 -16.39
C VAL A 43 10.75 -0.19 -15.08
N LEU A 44 11.46 -0.23 -13.95
CA LEU A 44 10.88 0.04 -12.64
C LEU A 44 10.34 1.49 -12.54
N LEU A 45 11.02 2.47 -13.11
CA LEU A 45 10.57 3.86 -13.10
C LEU A 45 9.44 4.13 -14.11
N LEU A 46 9.50 3.51 -15.30
CA LEU A 46 8.52 3.72 -16.35
C LEU A 46 7.18 3.04 -16.05
N THR A 47 7.17 1.86 -15.42
CA THR A 47 5.94 1.09 -15.17
C THR A 47 4.81 1.91 -14.52
N PRO A 48 4.99 2.60 -13.38
CA PRO A 48 3.91 3.38 -12.76
C PRO A 48 3.47 4.57 -13.62
N VAL A 49 4.40 5.19 -14.36
CA VAL A 49 4.09 6.32 -15.25
C VAL A 49 3.24 5.86 -16.43
N LEU A 50 3.61 4.75 -17.05
CA LEU A 50 2.86 4.14 -18.16
C LEU A 50 1.46 3.72 -17.71
N VAL A 51 1.31 3.20 -16.49
CA VAL A 51 -0.01 2.86 -15.92
C VAL A 51 -0.88 4.10 -15.75
N ILE A 52 -0.33 5.21 -15.27
CA ILE A 52 -1.08 6.48 -15.15
C ILE A 52 -1.48 7.00 -16.53
N ILE A 53 -0.53 7.05 -17.48
CA ILE A 53 -0.81 7.51 -18.84
C ILE A 53 -1.92 6.65 -19.46
N TYR A 54 -1.83 5.32 -19.35
CA TYR A 54 -2.85 4.42 -19.84
C TYR A 54 -4.22 4.68 -19.19
N LEU A 55 -4.28 4.88 -17.87
CA LEU A 55 -5.51 5.24 -17.15
C LEU A 55 -6.12 6.56 -17.63
N LEU A 56 -5.30 7.57 -17.90
CA LEU A 56 -5.76 8.87 -18.38
C LEU A 56 -6.26 8.79 -19.83
N LEU A 57 -5.54 8.07 -20.70
CA LEU A 57 -5.91 7.89 -22.11
C LEU A 57 -7.18 7.03 -22.28
N THR A 58 -7.47 6.15 -21.33
CA THR A 58 -8.62 5.24 -21.38
C THR A 58 -9.70 5.57 -20.35
N TRP A 59 -9.72 6.83 -19.89
CA TRP A 59 -10.58 7.28 -18.79
C TRP A 59 -12.07 7.04 -19.07
N ASP A 60 -12.54 7.29 -20.28
CA ASP A 60 -13.95 7.14 -20.65
C ASP A 60 -14.46 5.70 -20.47
N ILE A 61 -13.56 4.72 -20.63
CA ILE A 61 -13.88 3.29 -20.51
C ILE A 61 -13.65 2.80 -19.08
N ASN A 62 -12.53 3.18 -18.46
CA ASN A 62 -12.09 2.61 -17.19
C ASN A 62 -12.51 3.41 -15.97
N GLY A 63 -12.71 4.72 -16.08
CA GLY A 63 -13.17 5.59 -15.00
C GLY A 63 -14.48 5.09 -14.38
N PRO A 64 -15.56 4.86 -15.17
CA PRO A 64 -16.80 4.32 -14.65
C PRO A 64 -16.65 2.93 -14.01
N ARG A 65 -15.80 2.07 -14.56
CA ARG A 65 -15.56 0.72 -14.01
C ARG A 65 -14.87 0.76 -12.65
N LEU A 66 -13.93 1.70 -12.47
CA LEU A 66 -13.13 1.83 -11.25
C LEU A 66 -13.85 2.59 -10.12
N PHE A 67 -14.67 3.60 -10.46
CA PHE A 67 -15.30 4.49 -9.48
C PHE A 67 -16.82 4.33 -9.36
N ARG A 68 -17.50 3.78 -10.37
CA ARG A 68 -18.96 3.60 -10.43
C ARG A 68 -19.31 2.12 -10.67
N ASN A 69 -18.62 1.23 -9.98
CA ASN A 69 -18.89 -0.19 -10.04
C ASN A 69 -20.17 -0.53 -9.25
N ALA A 70 -21.14 -1.19 -9.87
CA ALA A 70 -22.39 -1.58 -9.20
C ALA A 70 -22.16 -2.48 -7.97
N ASN A 71 -21.03 -3.21 -7.96
CA ASN A 71 -20.66 -4.11 -6.87
C ASN A 71 -19.94 -3.41 -5.70
N ILE A 72 -19.51 -2.15 -5.88
CA ILE A 72 -18.71 -1.41 -4.89
C ILE A 72 -19.33 -0.01 -4.73
N PRO A 73 -20.16 0.21 -3.71
CA PRO A 73 -20.69 1.54 -3.46
C PRO A 73 -19.54 2.51 -3.16
N LEU A 74 -19.71 3.77 -3.56
CA LEU A 74 -18.67 4.80 -3.44
C LEU A 74 -18.16 4.97 -1.99
N GLY A 75 -19.04 4.81 -0.98
CA GLY A 75 -18.64 4.83 0.42
C GLY A 75 -17.66 3.72 0.80
N LEU A 76 -17.85 2.51 0.26
CA LEU A 76 -16.94 1.39 0.50
C LEU A 76 -15.59 1.62 -0.22
N LEU A 77 -15.62 2.19 -1.43
CA LEU A 77 -14.40 2.56 -2.16
C LEU A 77 -13.57 3.59 -1.39
N ILE A 78 -14.22 4.62 -0.84
CA ILE A 78 -13.58 5.61 0.02
C ILE A 78 -12.99 4.92 1.26
N PHE A 79 -13.75 4.05 1.91
CA PHE A 79 -13.29 3.31 3.09
C PHE A 79 -12.05 2.45 2.81
N GLY A 80 -12.06 1.67 1.72
CA GLY A 80 -10.90 0.89 1.28
C GLY A 80 -9.69 1.78 0.97
N SER A 81 -9.92 2.91 0.28
CA SER A 81 -8.87 3.87 -0.06
C SER A 81 -8.26 4.54 1.18
N MET A 82 -9.09 4.88 2.17
CA MET A 82 -8.61 5.38 3.48
C MET A 82 -7.71 4.37 4.16
N GLY A 83 -8.07 3.08 4.13
CA GLY A 83 -7.23 2.00 4.65
C GLY A 83 -5.84 1.99 4.00
N GLN A 84 -5.77 2.12 2.68
CA GLN A 84 -4.51 2.18 1.94
C GLN A 84 -3.67 3.42 2.29
N ILE A 85 -4.32 4.58 2.45
CA ILE A 85 -3.65 5.83 2.84
C ILE A 85 -3.09 5.71 4.27
N ILE A 86 -3.88 5.26 5.24
CA ILE A 86 -3.43 5.05 6.62
C ILE A 86 -2.27 4.05 6.67
N PHE A 87 -2.41 2.94 5.95
CA PHE A 87 -1.38 1.91 5.87
C PHE A 87 -0.09 2.41 5.23
N THR A 88 -0.18 3.35 4.30
CA THR A 88 0.98 4.02 3.70
C THR A 88 1.62 5.00 4.66
N PHE A 89 0.79 5.80 5.34
CA PHE A 89 1.24 6.91 6.17
C PHE A 89 2.21 6.46 7.26
N ARG A 90 2.15 5.18 7.68
CA ARG A 90 3.15 4.57 8.57
C ARG A 90 4.60 4.80 8.12
N PHE A 91 4.90 4.71 6.83
CA PHE A 91 6.26 4.87 6.30
C PHE A 91 6.68 6.34 6.31
N ILE A 92 5.75 7.25 6.01
CA ILE A 92 5.98 8.69 6.12
C ILE A 92 6.27 9.06 7.57
N TYR A 93 5.48 8.54 8.51
CA TYR A 93 5.69 8.74 9.93
C TYR A 93 7.02 8.16 10.42
N GLN A 94 7.36 6.94 10.01
CA GLN A 94 8.64 6.32 10.37
C GLN A 94 9.81 7.13 9.82
N TRP A 95 9.74 7.59 8.57
CA TRP A 95 10.77 8.42 7.98
C TRP A 95 10.96 9.73 8.75
N PHE A 96 9.87 10.43 9.06
CA PHE A 96 9.92 11.66 9.86
C PHE A 96 10.54 11.41 11.24
N TYR A 97 10.10 10.34 11.92
CA TYR A 97 10.62 9.95 13.24
C TYR A 97 12.11 9.60 13.19
N SER A 98 12.53 8.79 12.22
CA SER A 98 13.92 8.38 12.03
C SER A 98 14.82 9.57 11.70
N ARG A 99 14.34 10.53 10.88
CA ARG A 99 15.09 11.75 10.58
C ARG A 99 15.30 12.60 11.83
N HIS A 100 14.29 12.70 12.69
CA HIS A 100 14.39 13.48 13.93
C HIS A 100 15.34 12.86 14.95
N LYS A 101 15.44 11.52 14.98
CA LYS A 101 16.30 10.78 15.93
C LYS A 101 17.68 10.40 15.38
N GLY A 102 17.91 10.51 14.08
CA GLY A 102 19.15 10.04 13.44
C GLY A 102 19.30 8.51 13.42
N GLU A 103 18.26 7.76 13.76
CA GLU A 103 18.29 6.30 13.88
C GLU A 103 17.18 5.63 13.04
N SER A 104 17.52 4.51 12.40
CA SER A 104 16.56 3.70 11.62
C SER A 104 15.73 2.79 12.53
N VAL A 105 14.86 3.37 13.34
CA VAL A 105 13.98 2.66 14.28
C VAL A 105 12.50 2.76 13.89
N PHE A 106 11.74 1.69 14.17
CA PHE A 106 10.30 1.66 13.95
C PHE A 106 9.54 2.06 15.23
N PRO A 107 8.89 3.24 15.26
CA PRO A 107 8.16 3.69 16.45
C PRO A 107 6.90 2.87 16.71
N VAL A 108 6.38 2.89 17.94
CA VAL A 108 5.08 2.25 18.29
C VAL A 108 3.98 2.64 17.29
N THR A 109 3.92 3.93 16.93
CA THR A 109 2.94 4.49 16.00
C THR A 109 2.99 3.83 14.62
N PHE A 110 4.16 3.37 14.15
CA PHE A 110 4.28 2.63 12.89
C PHE A 110 3.47 1.34 12.93
N TRP A 111 3.57 0.60 14.03
CA TRP A 111 2.86 -0.66 14.21
C TRP A 111 1.35 -0.44 14.45
N VAL A 112 0.97 0.61 15.17
CA VAL A 112 -0.45 0.98 15.35
C VAL A 112 -1.09 1.38 14.02
N LEU A 113 -0.44 2.23 13.23
CA LEU A 113 -0.92 2.60 11.88
C LEU A 113 -1.01 1.38 10.95
N SER A 114 -0.05 0.46 11.05
CA SER A 114 -0.08 -0.81 10.31
C SER A 114 -1.28 -1.66 10.68
N LEU A 115 -1.60 -1.76 11.97
CA LEU A 115 -2.73 -2.53 12.48
C LEU A 115 -4.06 -1.92 12.04
N LEU A 116 -4.21 -0.59 12.19
CA LEU A 116 -5.42 0.13 11.78
C LEU A 116 -5.65 0.04 10.26
N GLY A 117 -4.60 0.31 9.47
CA GLY A 117 -4.69 0.22 8.01
C GLY A 117 -5.02 -1.19 7.54
N SER A 118 -4.36 -2.21 8.09
CA SER A 118 -4.67 -3.61 7.75
C SER A 118 -6.06 -4.05 8.24
N ALA A 119 -6.55 -3.59 9.40
CA ALA A 119 -7.92 -3.85 9.84
C ALA A 119 -8.95 -3.34 8.81
N ILE A 120 -8.78 -2.10 8.35
CA ILE A 120 -9.66 -1.48 7.36
C ILE A 120 -9.61 -2.25 6.04
N ILE A 121 -8.41 -2.58 5.56
CA ILE A 121 -8.22 -3.30 4.29
C ILE A 121 -8.77 -4.74 4.36
N VAL A 122 -8.60 -5.44 5.49
CA VAL A 122 -9.19 -6.77 5.71
C VAL A 122 -10.72 -6.67 5.75
N SER A 123 -11.27 -5.69 6.47
CA SER A 123 -12.72 -5.47 6.56
C SER A 123 -13.32 -5.18 5.18
N TYR A 124 -12.63 -4.35 4.40
CA TYR A 124 -12.94 -4.08 3.00
C TYR A 124 -12.89 -5.36 2.15
N GLY A 125 -11.84 -6.18 2.30
CA GLY A 125 -11.69 -7.45 1.60
C GLY A 125 -12.78 -8.47 1.95
N ILE A 126 -13.20 -8.53 3.22
CA ILE A 126 -14.30 -9.41 3.68
C ILE A 126 -15.61 -9.00 3.01
N TYR A 127 -15.97 -7.72 3.04
CA TYR A 127 -17.18 -7.23 2.38
C TYR A 127 -17.18 -7.58 0.89
N ARG A 128 -16.01 -7.52 0.27
CA ARG A 128 -15.82 -7.81 -1.15
C ARG A 128 -15.64 -9.29 -1.49
N SER A 129 -15.63 -10.18 -0.48
CA SER A 129 -15.26 -11.59 -0.65
C SER A 129 -13.95 -11.76 -1.45
N ASP A 130 -12.93 -10.98 -1.08
CA ASP A 130 -11.61 -10.96 -1.72
C ASP A 130 -10.58 -11.75 -0.90
N PRO A 131 -10.41 -13.06 -1.15
CA PRO A 131 -9.54 -13.90 -0.33
C PRO A 131 -8.07 -13.48 -0.41
N VAL A 132 -7.61 -12.96 -1.56
CA VAL A 132 -6.22 -12.54 -1.75
C VAL A 132 -5.90 -11.35 -0.86
N LEU A 133 -6.79 -10.35 -0.83
CA LEU A 133 -6.61 -9.16 0.00
C LEU A 133 -6.67 -9.48 1.50
N ILE A 134 -7.61 -10.36 1.88
CA ILE A 134 -7.76 -10.83 3.26
C ILE A 134 -6.48 -11.55 3.70
N LEU A 135 -6.07 -12.60 2.98
CA LEU A 135 -4.90 -13.41 3.34
C LEU A 135 -3.63 -12.56 3.41
N GLY A 136 -3.42 -11.67 2.42
CA GLY A 136 -2.25 -10.81 2.37
C GLY A 136 -2.13 -9.88 3.57
N GLN A 137 -3.24 -9.28 4.00
CA GLN A 137 -3.23 -8.33 5.13
C GLN A 137 -3.35 -9.00 6.50
N SER A 138 -4.04 -10.15 6.60
CA SER A 138 -4.14 -10.92 7.84
C SER A 138 -2.79 -11.43 8.33
N ALA A 139 -1.90 -11.87 7.43
CA ALA A 139 -0.54 -12.24 7.80
C ALA A 139 0.23 -11.06 8.42
N GLY A 140 0.09 -9.87 7.82
CA GLY A 140 0.64 -8.62 8.37
C GLY A 140 0.05 -8.28 9.74
N PHE A 141 -1.27 -8.41 9.88
CA PHE A 141 -2.01 -8.12 11.11
C PHE A 141 -1.42 -8.87 12.33
N ILE A 142 -1.16 -10.18 12.17
CA ILE A 142 -0.54 -11.02 13.21
C ILE A 142 0.88 -10.53 13.53
N ALA A 143 1.68 -10.22 12.51
CA ALA A 143 3.04 -9.70 12.70
C ALA A 143 3.06 -8.36 13.44
N TYR A 144 2.13 -7.45 13.13
CA TYR A 144 2.04 -6.13 13.78
C TYR A 144 1.64 -6.24 15.25
N ILE A 145 0.66 -7.09 15.57
CA ILE A 145 0.28 -7.37 16.97
C ILE A 145 1.48 -7.92 17.74
N ARG A 146 2.15 -8.94 17.19
CA ARG A 146 3.35 -9.52 17.82
C ARG A 146 4.41 -8.46 18.09
N ASN A 147 4.70 -7.59 17.12
CA ASN A 147 5.72 -6.56 17.28
C ASN A 147 5.33 -5.50 18.32
N LEU A 148 4.06 -5.13 18.42
CA LEU A 148 3.57 -4.26 19.50
C LEU A 148 3.77 -4.88 20.88
N PHE A 149 3.47 -6.18 21.03
CA PHE A 149 3.70 -6.90 22.30
C PHE A 149 5.18 -6.94 22.69
N ILE A 150 6.06 -7.27 21.74
CA ILE A 150 7.52 -7.29 21.98
C ILE A 150 8.01 -5.91 22.42
N LEU A 151 7.57 -4.86 21.73
CA LEU A 151 8.01 -3.49 22.01
C LEU A 151 7.47 -2.94 23.34
N ARG A 152 6.31 -3.43 23.81
CA ARG A 152 5.78 -3.14 25.15
C ARG A 152 6.54 -3.86 26.25
N LYS A 153 7.05 -5.07 25.99
CA LYS A 153 7.81 -5.87 26.97
C LYS A 153 9.26 -5.39 27.13
N ASN A 154 9.83 -4.80 26.08
CA ASN A 154 11.20 -4.26 26.08
C ASN A 154 11.28 -2.78 26.55
N LYS A 155 10.16 -2.21 27.00
CA LYS A 155 10.09 -0.91 27.67
C LYS A 155 9.91 -1.14 29.17
#